data_AF-A0A014MGH9-F1
#
_entry.id   AF-A0A014MGH9-F1
#
_cell.length_a   1.000
_cell.length_b   1.000
_cell.length_c   1.000
_cell.angle_alpha   90.00
_cell.angle_beta   90.00
_cell.angle_gamma   90.00
#
_symmetry.space_group_name_H-M   'P 1'
#
loop_
_entity.id
_entity.type
_entity.pdbx_description
1 polymer ?
#
loop_
_entity_poly.entity_id
_entity_poly.type
_entity_poly.pdbx_seq_one_letter_code
_entity_poly.pdbx_strand_id
1 'polypeptide(L)'
;MAPAAPRAGLTDVEDLVDRSRAAGIPVSHDVDGTVRPLPDMVEHAAHRVVQEALTNVGKHAGRAPTEVGLRHDAGLADEGAPGDG
;
A
#
# COMPACT_ATOMS: atom_id res chain seq x y z
N MET A 1 11.63 -22.43 17.07
CA MET A 1 11.15 -21.07 16.75
C MET A 1 10.90 -21.04 15.25
N ALA A 2 9.65 -20.90 14.80
CA ALA A 2 9.35 -20.74 13.38
C ALA A 2 9.81 -19.33 12.92
N PRO A 3 10.30 -19.16 11.68
CA PRO A 3 10.61 -17.83 11.18
C PRO A 3 9.35 -16.96 11.21
N ALA A 4 9.50 -15.68 11.55
CA ALA A 4 8.40 -14.73 11.45
C ALA A 4 7.94 -14.73 9.98
N ALA A 5 6.62 -14.84 9.76
CA ALA A 5 6.07 -14.73 8.41
C ALA A 5 6.53 -13.40 7.78
N PRO A 6 6.80 -13.36 6.46
CA PRO A 6 7.16 -12.12 5.79
C PRO A 6 6.11 -11.06 6.10
N ARG A 7 6.55 -9.85 6.44
CA ARG A 7 5.64 -8.72 6.64
C ARG A 7 4.97 -8.41 5.31
N ALA A 8 3.65 -8.24 5.34
CA ALA A 8 2.91 -7.80 4.17
C ALA A 8 3.43 -6.44 3.69
N GLY A 9 3.63 -6.31 2.39
CA GLY A 9 4.14 -5.13 1.70
C GLY A 9 3.15 -4.60 0.66
N LEU A 10 3.62 -3.74 -0.23
CA LEU A 10 2.75 -3.06 -1.21
C LEU A 10 2.18 -4.02 -2.25
N THR A 11 2.84 -5.13 -2.54
CA THR A 11 2.34 -6.17 -3.45
C THR A 11 1.09 -6.86 -2.91
N ASP A 12 0.88 -6.85 -1.59
CA ASP A 12 -0.29 -7.47 -0.94
C ASP A 12 -1.52 -6.54 -0.92
N VAL A 13 -1.41 -5.31 -1.45
CA VAL A 13 -2.54 -4.38 -1.55
C VAL A 13 -3.61 -4.87 -2.53
N GLU A 14 -3.20 -5.53 -3.62
CA GLU A 14 -4.14 -6.12 -4.59
C GLU A 14 -5.06 -7.14 -3.91
N ASP A 15 -4.52 -7.98 -3.03
CA ASP A 15 -5.30 -8.96 -2.25
C ASP A 15 -6.30 -8.31 -1.28
N LEU A 16 -5.99 -7.13 -0.74
CA LEU A 16 -6.96 -6.37 0.09
C LEU A 16 -8.11 -5.84 -0.76
N VAL A 17 -7.80 -5.33 -1.95
CA VAL A 17 -8.77 -4.80 -2.90
C VAL A 17 -9.69 -5.93 -3.38
N ASP A 18 -9.13 -7.07 -3.75
CA ASP A 18 -9.90 -8.20 -4.25
C ASP A 18 -10.81 -8.81 -3.18
N ARG A 19 -10.35 -8.90 -1.92
CA ARG A 19 -11.21 -9.27 -0.80
C ARG A 19 -12.34 -8.27 -0.57
N SER A 20 -12.06 -6.97 -0.72
CA SER A 20 -13.08 -5.93 -0.58
C SER A 20 -14.13 -6.00 -1.70
N ARG A 21 -13.70 -6.28 -2.94
CA ARG A 21 -14.59 -6.55 -4.07
C ARG A 21 -15.45 -7.79 -3.84
N ALA A 22 -14.85 -8.88 -3.36
CA ALA A 22 -15.58 -10.11 -3.02
C ALA A 22 -16.61 -9.89 -1.90
N ALA A 23 -16.33 -8.97 -0.97
CA ALA A 23 -17.29 -8.52 0.05
C ALA A 23 -18.38 -7.58 -0.48
N GLY A 24 -18.33 -7.22 -1.77
CA GLY A 24 -19.35 -6.42 -2.46
C GLY A 24 -19.11 -4.91 -2.40
N ILE A 25 -17.92 -4.47 -2.00
CA ILE A 25 -17.51 -3.06 -2.06
C ILE A 25 -16.98 -2.78 -3.48
N PRO A 26 -17.54 -1.80 -4.22
CA PRO A 26 -17.04 -1.44 -5.55
C PRO A 26 -15.73 -0.64 -5.43
N VAL A 27 -14.61 -1.37 -5.32
CA VAL A 27 -13.27 -0.79 -5.17
C VAL A 27 -12.50 -0.79 -6.50
N SER A 28 -11.99 0.37 -6.91
CA SER A 28 -10.94 0.51 -7.93
C SER A 28 -9.55 0.60 -7.27
N HIS A 29 -8.54 0.14 -7.99
CA HIS A 29 -7.14 0.21 -7.57
C HIS A 29 -6.30 0.76 -8.72
N ASP A 30 -5.49 1.76 -8.44
CA ASP A 30 -4.59 2.40 -9.39
C ASP A 30 -3.19 2.57 -8.79
N VAL A 31 -2.17 2.42 -9.63
CA VAL A 31 -0.77 2.64 -9.26
C VAL A 31 -0.16 3.63 -10.23
N ASP A 32 0.25 4.79 -9.69
CA ASP A 32 0.86 5.88 -10.44
C ASP A 32 2.36 5.96 -10.11
N GLY A 33 3.17 6.25 -11.14
CA GLY A 33 4.60 6.42 -11.02
C GLY A 33 5.40 5.13 -11.22
N THR A 34 6.72 5.20 -10.99
CA THR A 34 7.61 4.05 -11.13
C THR A 34 7.76 3.34 -9.80
N VAL A 35 7.25 2.11 -9.71
CA VAL A 35 7.45 1.23 -8.56
C VAL A 35 8.95 1.02 -8.35
N ARG A 36 9.40 1.30 -7.13
CA ARG A 36 10.79 1.24 -6.70
C ARG A 36 10.85 0.56 -5.34
N PRO A 37 11.92 -0.20 -5.03
CA PRO A 37 12.07 -0.78 -3.70
C PRO A 37 11.98 0.30 -2.63
N LEU A 38 11.13 0.07 -1.64
CA LEU A 38 11.02 0.92 -0.46
C LEU A 38 11.56 0.16 0.75
N PRO A 39 11.97 0.85 1.82
CA PRO A 39 12.26 0.15 3.07
C PRO A 39 11.05 -0.65 3.55
N ASP A 40 11.25 -1.89 4.01
CA ASP A 40 10.17 -2.81 4.44
C ASP A 40 9.15 -2.15 5.39
N MET A 41 9.63 -1.28 6.28
CA MET A 41 8.78 -0.56 7.23
C MET A 41 7.81 0.40 6.54
N VAL A 42 8.21 1.02 5.43
CA VAL A 42 7.37 1.91 4.61
C VAL A 42 6.30 1.09 3.90
N GLU A 43 6.70 0.00 3.25
CA GLU A 43 5.74 -0.89 2.55
C GLU A 43 4.70 -1.45 3.54
N HIS A 44 5.17 -1.89 4.71
CA HIS A 44 4.30 -2.44 5.73
C HIS A 44 3.33 -1.40 6.30
N ALA A 45 3.81 -0.18 6.57
CA ALA A 45 2.98 0.91 7.05
C ALA A 45 1.90 1.28 6.02
N ALA A 46 2.27 1.40 4.75
CA ALA A 46 1.34 1.70 3.67
C ALA A 46 0.28 0.59 3.50
N HIS A 47 0.69 -0.69 3.48
CA HIS A 47 -0.24 -1.82 3.46
C HIS A 47 -1.23 -1.76 4.63
N ARG A 48 -0.76 -1.48 5.85
CA ARG A 48 -1.63 -1.36 7.04
C ARG A 48 -2.62 -0.21 6.96
N VAL A 49 -2.22 0.94 6.40
CA VAL A 49 -3.12 2.07 6.17
C VAL A 49 -4.24 1.67 5.21
N VAL A 50 -3.91 1.05 4.08
CA VAL A 50 -4.91 0.60 3.10
C VAL A 50 -5.84 -0.45 3.71
N GLN A 51 -5.30 -1.42 4.46
CA GLN A 51 -6.09 -2.44 5.13
C GLN A 51 -7.12 -1.84 6.09
N GLU A 52 -6.69 -0.91 6.93
CA GLU A 52 -7.57 -0.27 7.91
C GLU A 52 -8.62 0.61 7.21
N ALA A 53 -8.23 1.36 6.18
CA ALA A 53 -9.15 2.17 5.38
C ALA A 53 -10.26 1.31 4.75
N LEU A 54 -9.91 0.21 4.08
CA LEU A 54 -10.89 -0.70 3.47
C LEU A 54 -11.77 -1.40 4.52
N THR A 55 -11.21 -1.73 5.68
CA THR A 55 -11.98 -2.25 6.82
C THR A 55 -13.03 -1.25 7.27
N ASN A 56 -12.67 0.04 7.38
CA ASN A 56 -13.58 1.09 7.80
C ASN A 56 -14.65 1.40 6.75
N VAL A 57 -14.29 1.38 5.46
CA VAL A 57 -15.26 1.45 4.36
C VAL A 57 -16.28 0.31 4.47
N GLY A 58 -15.81 -0.94 4.64
CA GLY A 58 -16.71 -2.10 4.76
C GLY A 58 -17.64 -2.04 5.97
N LYS A 59 -17.17 -1.48 7.10
CA LYS A 59 -17.98 -1.33 8.31
C LYS A 59 -18.99 -0.19 8.25
N HIS A 60 -18.65 0.91 7.56
CA HIS A 60 -19.34 2.19 7.75
C HIS A 60 -19.91 2.81 6.47
N ALA A 61 -19.33 2.55 5.30
CA ALA A 61 -19.71 3.21 4.04
C ALA A 61 -20.65 2.37 3.16
N GLY A 62 -20.93 1.12 3.54
CA GLY A 62 -21.81 0.23 2.77
C GLY A 62 -21.22 -0.10 1.39
N ARG A 63 -21.98 0.16 0.32
CA ARG A 63 -21.57 -0.11 -1.08
C ARG A 63 -21.10 1.14 -1.83
N ALA A 64 -20.60 2.14 -1.10
CA ALA A 64 -20.09 3.35 -1.73
C ALA A 64 -18.89 3.03 -2.66
N PRO A 65 -18.84 3.60 -3.87
CA PRO A 65 -17.64 3.58 -4.71
C PRO A 65 -16.42 4.04 -3.92
N THR A 66 -15.35 3.24 -3.97
CA THR A 66 -14.12 3.46 -3.22
C THR A 66 -12.93 3.32 -4.16
N GLU A 67 -11.94 4.19 -4.01
CA GLU A 67 -10.72 4.18 -4.82
C GLU A 67 -9.50 4.04 -3.90
N VAL A 68 -8.60 3.13 -4.27
CA VAL A 68 -7.28 2.96 -3.64
C VAL A 68 -6.22 3.35 -4.66
N GLY A 69 -5.43 4.37 -4.35
CA GLY A 69 -4.33 4.83 -5.21
C GLY A 69 -2.98 4.69 -4.51
N LEU A 70 -2.01 4.06 -5.17
CA LEU A 70 -0.61 4.04 -4.74
C LEU A 70 0.22 4.93 -5.68
N ARG A 71 0.76 6.04 -5.15
CA ARG A 71 1.59 6.97 -5.92
C ARG A 71 3.05 6.84 -5.51
N HIS A 72 3.91 6.52 -6.46
CA HIS A 72 5.35 6.46 -6.29
C HIS A 72 5.99 7.74 -6.84
N ASP A 73 6.18 8.74 -5.98
CA ASP A 73 6.92 9.94 -6.36
C ASP A 73 8.43 9.68 -6.32
N ALA A 74 9.16 10.28 -7.26
CA ALA A 74 10.60 10.40 -7.15
C ALA A 74 10.88 11.29 -5.94
N GLY A 75 11.20 10.68 -4.79
CA GLY A 75 11.63 11.42 -3.62
C GLY A 75 12.75 12.40 -3.98
N LEU A 76 12.88 13.49 -3.23
CA LEU A 76 14.04 14.37 -3.27
C LEU A 76 15.27 13.47 -3.36
N ALA A 77 15.96 13.48 -4.51
CA ALA A 77 17.17 12.70 -4.68
C ALA A 77 18.06 13.03 -3.48
N ASP A 78 18.55 11.99 -2.81
CA ASP A 78 19.61 12.11 -1.81
C ASP A 78 20.67 13.03 -2.43
N GLU A 79 20.77 14.27 -1.94
CA GLU A 79 21.83 15.17 -2.35
C GLU A 79 23.12 14.47 -1.96
N GLY A 80 23.86 14.03 -2.99
CA GLY A 80 25.01 13.17 -2.82
C GLY A 80 25.89 13.66 -1.69
N ALA A 81 26.15 12.80 -0.72
CA ALA A 81 27.17 13.04 0.28
C ALA A 81 28.44 13.54 -0.44
N PRO A 82 29.00 14.71 -0.07
CA PRO A 82 30.25 15.16 -0.66
C PRO A 82 31.28 14.07 -0.37
N GLY A 83 31.84 13.48 -1.43
CA GLY A 83 32.97 12.58 -1.31
C GLY A 83 34.12 13.37 -0.69
N ASP A 84 34.52 12.98 0.51
CA ASP A 84 35.78 13.44 1.10
C ASP A 84 36.90 13.00 0.16
N GLY A 85 37.50 13.99 -0.52
CA GLY A 85 38.78 13.86 -1.22
C GLY A 85 39.95 14.11 -0.29
#